data_AF-A0A932PAA9-F1
#
_entry.id   AF-A0A932PAA9-F1
#
_cell.length_a   1.000
_cell.length_b   1.000
_cell.length_c   1.000
_cell.angle_alpha   90.00
_cell.angle_beta   90.00
_cell.angle_gamma   90.00
#
_symmetry.space_group_name_H-M   'P 1'
#
loop_
_entity.id
_entity.type
_entity.pdbx_description
1 polymer ?
#
loop_
_entity_poly.entity_id
_entity_poly.type
_entity_poly.pdbx_seq_one_letter_code
_entity_poly.pdbx_strand_id
1 'polypeptide(L)' 'TWGRIHALRVERIGERLIIHGRTSSYYVKQLALLAALEVLGSGNTATLDLDIQVGQAQPRDRQVAPEFVASL' A
#
# COMPACT_ATOMS: atom_id res chain seq x y z
N THR A 1 14.98 5.51 -8.07
CA THR A 1 13.92 6.03 -7.15
C THR A 1 13.90 5.16 -5.91
N TRP A 2 13.86 5.73 -4.72
CA TRP A 2 14.01 5.08 -3.40
C TRP A 2 12.86 4.12 -3.00
N GLY A 3 12.17 3.52 -3.98
CA GLY A 3 10.94 2.75 -3.81
C GLY A 3 9.68 3.59 -4.03
N ARG A 4 8.52 2.92 -4.15
CA ARG A 4 7.18 3.51 -4.24
C ARG A 4 6.21 2.63 -3.45
N ILE A 5 5.12 3.23 -2.98
CA ILE A 5 3.97 2.46 -2.49
C ILE A 5 3.10 2.12 -3.70
N HIS A 6 2.87 0.83 -3.90
CA HIS A 6 1.99 0.29 -4.92
C HIS A 6 0.62 -0.01 -4.34
N ALA A 7 -0.42 0.08 -5.18
CA ALA A 7 -1.82 -0.11 -4.76
C ALA A 7 -2.18 0.75 -3.53
N LEU A 8 -1.68 2.00 -3.50
CA LEU A 8 -1.98 2.95 -2.44
C LEU A 8 -3.49 3.22 -2.43
N ARG A 9 -4.11 3.02 -1.27
CA ARG A 9 -5.50 3.36 -1.01
C ARG A 9 -5.60 4.01 0.36
N VAL A 10 -6.40 5.05 0.45
CA VAL A 10 -6.67 5.75 1.71
C VAL A 10 -8.15 5.65 1.99
N GLU A 11 -8.50 5.20 3.19
CA GLU A 11 -9.89 5.03 3.63
C GLU A 11 -10.11 5.77 4.94
N ARG A 12 -11.26 6.44 5.07
CA ARG A 12 -11.71 6.97 6.36
C ARG A 12 -12.96 6.22 6.80
N ILE A 13 -12.89 5.59 7.97
CA ILE A 13 -14.01 4.88 8.60
C ILE A 13 -14.26 5.54 9.95
N GLY A 14 -15.25 6.43 10.01
CA GLY A 14 -15.49 7.29 11.17
C GLY A 14 -14.24 8.13 11.50
N GLU A 15 -13.74 7.98 12.72
CA GLU A 15 -12.50 8.64 13.20
C GLU A 15 -11.24 7.80 13.00
N ARG A 16 -11.25 6.83 12.09
CA ARG A 16 -10.06 6.05 11.73
C ARG A 16 -9.66 6.35 10.29
N LEU A 17 -8.41 6.77 10.10
CA LEU A 17 -7.77 6.88 8.79
C LEU A 17 -6.91 5.64 8.57
N ILE A 18 -7.14 4.91 7.48
CA ILE A 18 -6.40 3.71 7.13
C ILE A 18 -5.66 3.96 5.82
N ILE A 19 -4.35 3.73 5.81
CA ILE A 19 -3.51 3.82 4.61
C ILE A 19 -3.06 2.42 4.24
N HIS A 20 -3.55 1.93 3.11
CA HIS A 20 -3.21 0.63 2.56
C HIS A 20 -2.13 0.75 1.49
N GLY A 21 -1.30 -0.27 1.36
CA GLY A 21 -0.43 -0.39 0.20
C GLY A 21 0.61 -1.48 0.32
N ARG A 22 1.48 -1.55 -0.68
CA ARG A 22 2.60 -2.50 -0.75
C ARG A 22 3.89 -1.77 -1.09
N THR A 23 4.98 -2.10 -0.42
CA THR A 23 6.30 -1.53 -0.70
C THR A 23 7.39 -2.59 -0.47
N SER A 24 8.51 -2.45 -1.17
CA SER A 24 9.72 -3.25 -0.90
C SER A 24 10.63 -2.64 0.17
N SER A 25 10.26 -1.48 0.71
CA SER A 25 11.13 -0.70 1.58
C SER A 25 10.43 -0.31 2.88
N TYR A 26 11.00 -0.76 4.00
CA TYR A 26 10.62 -0.29 5.34
C TYR A 26 10.79 1.21 5.49
N TYR A 27 11.82 1.78 4.88
CA TYR A 27 12.06 3.23 4.90
C TYR A 27 10.89 3.99 4.26
N VAL A 28 10.37 3.50 3.13
CA VAL A 28 9.19 4.10 2.49
C VAL A 28 7.94 3.98 3.37
N LYS A 29 7.77 2.88 4.12
CA LYS A 29 6.68 2.72 5.09
C LYS A 29 6.80 3.75 6.24
N GLN A 30 8.02 4.01 6.72
CA GLN A 30 8.26 5.02 7.76
C GLN A 30 8.00 6.45 7.24
N LEU A 31 8.42 6.76 6.01
CA LEU A 31 8.11 8.05 5.40
C LEU A 31 6.60 8.28 5.25
N ALA A 32 5.85 7.24 4.88
CA ALA A 32 4.40 7.32 4.79
C ALA A 32 3.75 7.61 6.15
N LEU A 33 4.26 6.98 7.22
CA LEU A 33 3.82 7.27 8.59
C LEU A 33 4.06 8.74 8.96
N LEU A 34 5.28 9.24 8.72
CA LEU A 34 5.64 10.63 9.04
C LEU A 34 4.76 11.63 8.27
N ALA A 35 4.58 11.41 6.96
CA ALA A 35 3.73 12.25 6.14
C ALA A 35 2.26 12.23 6.60
N ALA A 36 1.75 11.05 6.98
CA ALA A 36 0.38 10.93 7.49
C ALA A 36 0.20 11.67 8.83
N LEU A 37 1.16 11.56 9.74
CA LEU A 37 1.15 12.29 11.02
C LEU A 37 1.24 13.80 10.80
N GLU A 38 2.06 14.26 9.86
CA GLU A 38 2.17 15.67 9.50
C GLU A 38 0.85 16.24 8.97
N VAL A 39 0.16 15.49 8.10
CA VAL A 39 -1.14 15.89 7.53
C VAL A 39 -2.25 15.89 8.59
N LEU A 40 -2.26 14.92 9.51
CA LEU A 40 -3.24 14.88 10.59
C LEU A 40 -3.03 16.05 11.56
N GLY A 41 -1.78 16.40 11.86
CA GLY A 41 -1.44 17.49 12.77
C GLY A 41 -1.88 17.23 14.22
N SER A 42 -1.46 18.12 15.12
CA SER A 42 -1.61 17.93 16.58
C SER A 42 -3.04 18.07 17.12
N GLY A 43 -3.99 18.52 16.31
CA GLY A 43 -5.38 18.79 16.71
C GLY A 43 -6.39 17.76 16.22
N ASN A 44 -5.96 16.77 15.45
CA ASN A 44 -6.85 15.75 14.91
C ASN A 44 -6.92 14.55 15.85
N THR A 45 -8.14 14.14 16.18
CA THR A 45 -8.40 12.98 17.06
C THR A 45 -8.50 11.67 16.27
N ALA A 46 -8.40 11.73 14.93
CA ALA A 46 -8.47 10.56 14.10
C ALA A 46 -7.31 9.59 14.39
N THR A 47 -7.64 8.32 14.60
CA THR A 47 -6.65 7.25 14.76
C THR A 47 -6.09 6.88 13.40
N LEU A 48 -4.76 6.90 13.26
CA LEU A 48 -4.07 6.45 12.04
C LEU A 48 -3.75 4.97 12.12
N ASP A 49 -4.11 4.23 11.08
CA ASP A 49 -3.68 2.86 10.84
C ASP A 49 -2.91 2.76 9.52
N LEU A 50 -1.78 2.07 9.56
CA LEU A 50 -0.83 1.98 8.45
C LEU A 50 -0.68 0.52 8.00
N ASP A 51 -1.65 0.07 7.21
CA ASP A 51 -1.69 -1.25 6.58
C ASP A 51 -0.85 -1.29 5.30
N ILE A 52 0.43 -1.00 5.44
CA ILE A 52 1.42 -1.13 4.35
C ILE A 52 2.18 -2.43 4.55
N GLN A 53 2.02 -3.35 3.61
CA GLN A 53 2.77 -4.60 3.57
C GLN A 53 4.17 -4.32 3.03
N VAL A 54 5.18 -4.75 3.80
CA VAL A 54 6.58 -4.66 3.38
C VAL A 54 7.06 -6.04 2.98
N GLY A 55 7.46 -6.20 1.73
CA GLY A 55 7.92 -7.47 1.20
C GLY A 55 8.56 -7.28 -0.17
N GLN A 56 9.23 -8.32 -0.67
CA GLN A 56 9.73 -8.30 -2.05
C GLN A 56 8.56 -8.00 -2.98
N ALA A 57 8.76 -7.11 -3.95
CA ALA A 57 7.76 -6.81 -4.95
C ALA A 57 7.38 -8.13 -5.62
N GLN A 58 6.20 -8.66 -5.30
CA GLN A 58 5.75 -9.91 -5.87
C GLN A 58 5.73 -9.70 -7.39
N PRO A 59 6.43 -10.55 -8.18
CA PRO A 59 6.32 -10.47 -9.62
C PRO A 59 4.83 -10.51 -9.93
N ARG A 60 4.33 -9.51 -10.65
CA ARG A 60 2.92 -9.42 -11.05
C ARG A 60 2.49 -10.81 -11.47
N ASP A 61 1.39 -11.29 -10.89
CA ASP A 61 0.79 -12.59 -11.22
C ASP A 61 1.03 -12.87 -12.69
N ARG A 62 1.80 -13.93 -12.96
CA ARG A 62 2.00 -14.44 -14.30
C ARG A 62 0.60 -14.69 -14.82
N GLN A 63 0.10 -13.77 -15.64
CA GLN A 63 -1.14 -13.97 -16.36
C GLN A 63 -0.86 -15.16 -17.28
N VAL A 64 -1.26 -16.34 -16.81
CA VAL A 64 -1.18 -17.56 -17.61
C VAL A 64 -2.19 -17.32 -18.72
N ALA A 65 -1.67 -17.02 -19.92
CA ALA A 65 -2.49 -16.99 -21.11
C ALA A 65 -3.23 -18.33 -21.18
N PRO A 66 -4.55 -18.36 -21.45
CA PRO A 66 -5.24 -19.62 -21.64
C PRO A 66 -4.56 -20.33 -22.83
N GLU A 67 -4.00 -21.50 -22.57
CA GLU A 67 -3.56 -22.40 -23.63
C GLU A 67 -4.79 -22.69 -24.49
N PHE A 68 -4.81 -22.16 -25.71
CA PHE A 68 -5.77 -22.56 -26.71
C PHE A 68 -5.47 -24.03 -27.03
N VAL A 69 -6.24 -24.93 -26.41
CA VAL A 69 -6.26 -26.34 -26.80
C VAL A 69 -6.92 -26.41 -28.16
N ALA A 70 -6.10 -26.37 -29.22
CA ALA A 70 -6.51 -26.80 -30.53
C ALA A 70 -6.67 -28.32 -30.48
N SER A 71 -7.91 -28.78 -30.32
CA SER A 71 -8.27 -30.18 -30.58
C SER A 71 -8.06 -30.46 -32.08
N LEU A 72 -7.17 -31.42 -32.35
CA LEU A 72 -7.10 -32.15 -33.62
C LEU A 72 -7.99 -33.39 -33.53
#